data_AF-A0A2G9NHB4-F1
#
_entry.id   AF-A0A2G9NHB4-F1
#
_cell.length_a   1.000
_cell.length_b   1.000
_cell.length_c   1.000
_cell.angle_alpha   90.00
_cell.angle_beta   90.00
_cell.angle_gamma   90.00
#
_symmetry.space_group_name_H-M   'P 1'
#
loop_
_entity.id
_entity.type
_entity.pdbx_description
1 polymer ?
#
loop_
_entity_poly.entity_id
_entity_poly.type
_entity_poly.pdbx_seq_one_letter_code
_entity_poly.pdbx_strand_id
1 'polypeptide(L)' 'MTGKKENEEFGYDVFIKGNKCYRCEHEWTQREEDKPRICPKCKSPYWDKPKTKFNKGEKK' A
#
# COMPACT_ATOMS: atom_id res chain seq x y z
N MET A 1 32.67 -18.65 -34.53
CA MET A 1 31.80 -17.48 -34.77
C MET A 1 30.35 -17.96 -34.79
N THR A 2 29.67 -17.98 -33.65
CA THR A 2 28.19 -18.00 -33.64
C THR A 2 27.74 -17.31 -32.35
N GLY A 3 27.09 -16.16 -32.54
CA GLY A 3 26.81 -15.17 -31.50
C GLY A 3 25.84 -15.70 -30.44
N LYS A 4 26.15 -15.34 -29.20
CA LYS A 4 25.25 -15.46 -28.05
C LYS A 4 24.10 -14.47 -28.29
N LYS A 5 22.88 -14.97 -28.47
CA LYS A 5 21.67 -14.13 -28.46
C LYS A 5 21.34 -13.83 -27.00
N GLU A 6 21.61 -12.61 -26.58
CA GLU A 6 21.18 -12.08 -25.29
C GLU A 6 19.67 -11.83 -25.39
N ASN A 7 18.90 -12.56 -24.57
CA ASN A 7 17.46 -12.31 -24.41
C ASN A 7 17.31 -11.02 -23.60
N GLU A 8 17.04 -9.93 -24.28
CA GLU A 8 16.69 -8.65 -23.65
C GLU A 8 15.22 -8.74 -23.18
N GLU A 9 15.01 -9.02 -21.90
CA GLU A 9 13.68 -9.05 -21.29
C GLU A 9 13.15 -7.63 -21.12
N PHE A 10 12.29 -7.20 -22.05
CA PHE A 10 11.62 -5.90 -22.00
C PHE A 10 10.50 -5.94 -20.96
N GLY A 11 10.78 -5.46 -19.73
CA GLY A 11 9.79 -5.28 -18.67
C GLY A 11 9.20 -3.87 -18.66
N TYR A 12 8.01 -3.71 -18.09
CA TYR A 12 7.40 -2.40 -17.81
C TYR A 12 7.22 -2.22 -16.30
N ASP A 13 7.47 -1.00 -15.81
CA ASP A 13 7.14 -0.62 -14.44
C ASP A 13 5.62 -0.39 -14.32
N VAL A 14 4.96 -1.13 -13.43
CA VAL A 14 3.54 -0.92 -13.07
C VAL A 14 3.38 -0.58 -11.61
N PHE A 15 2.63 0.50 -11.35
CA PHE A 15 2.24 0.90 -10.00
C PHE A 15 0.93 0.20 -9.61
N ILE A 16 1.00 -0.67 -8.61
CA ILE A 16 -0.16 -1.38 -8.07
C ILE A 16 -0.71 -0.61 -6.87
N LYS A 17 -2.00 -0.28 -6.88
CA LYS A 17 -2.67 0.36 -5.76
C LYS A 17 -2.77 -0.60 -4.57
N GLY A 18 -2.09 -0.28 -3.48
CA GLY A 18 -2.10 -1.02 -2.22
C GLY A 18 -2.73 -0.22 -1.07
N ASN A 19 -3.23 -0.93 -0.07
CA ASN A 19 -3.70 -0.37 1.19
C ASN A 19 -2.71 -0.65 2.32
N LYS A 20 -2.61 0.29 3.25
CA LYS A 20 -1.80 0.17 4.46
C LYS A 20 -2.63 0.50 5.69
N CYS A 21 -2.56 -0.34 6.71
CA CYS A 21 -3.22 -0.09 7.98
C CYS A 21 -2.36 0.79 8.92
N TYR A 22 -2.84 1.96 9.31
CA TYR A 22 -2.18 2.82 10.31
C TYR A 22 -2.21 2.28 11.75
N ARG A 23 -2.85 1.12 12.00
CA ARG A 23 -2.95 0.49 13.33
C ARG A 23 -1.96 -0.64 13.53
N CYS A 24 -1.89 -1.55 12.56
CA CYS A 24 -1.07 -2.77 12.62
C CYS A 24 -0.02 -2.86 11.52
N GLU A 25 0.08 -1.80 10.70
CA GLU A 25 1.07 -1.63 9.62
C GLU A 25 1.02 -2.72 8.55
N HIS A 26 -0.06 -3.49 8.52
CA HIS A 26 -0.28 -4.48 7.47
C HIS A 26 -0.54 -3.79 6.14
N GLU A 27 0.11 -4.29 5.10
CA GLU A 27 -0.03 -3.86 3.71
C GLU A 27 -0.72 -4.98 2.93
N TRP A 28 -1.72 -4.64 2.13
CA TRP A 28 -2.43 -5.59 1.31
C TRP A 28 -2.89 -4.95 0.00
N THR A 29 -2.92 -5.76 -1.06
CA THR A 29 -3.46 -5.35 -2.35
C THR A 29 -4.98 -5.50 -2.35
N GLN A 30 -5.68 -4.52 -2.90
CA GLN A 30 -7.13 -4.63 -3.11
C GLN A 30 -7.38 -5.56 -4.29
N ARG A 31 -8.25 -6.55 -4.09
CA ARG A 31 -8.73 -7.41 -5.17
C ARG A 31 -9.92 -6.80 -5.91
N GLU A 32 -10.65 -5.92 -5.23
CA GLU A 32 -11.87 -5.27 -5.72
C GLU A 32 -11.64 -3.76 -5.77
N GLU A 33 -12.40 -3.06 -6.62
CA GLU A 33 -12.36 -1.59 -6.68
C GLU A 33 -12.78 -0.92 -5.36
N ASP A 34 -13.65 -1.58 -4.59
CA ASP A 34 -14.21 -1.00 -3.37
C ASP A 34 -13.18 -0.94 -2.23
N LYS A 35 -13.26 0.14 -1.45
CA LYS A 35 -12.33 0.40 -0.34
C LYS A 35 -12.72 -0.48 0.85
N PRO A 36 -11.80 -1.30 1.40
CA PRO A 36 -12.15 -2.21 2.48
C PRO A 36 -12.64 -1.42 3.69
N ARG A 37 -13.78 -1.83 4.26
CA ARG A 37 -14.31 -1.19 5.47
C ARG A 37 -13.47 -1.46 6.72
N ILE A 38 -12.74 -2.57 6.73
CA ILE A 38 -11.96 -3.04 7.87
C ILE A 38 -10.59 -3.57 7.42
N CYS A 39 -9.58 -3.49 8.29
CA CYS A 39 -8.30 -4.15 8.04
C CYS A 39 -8.46 -5.69 8.11
N PRO A 40 -7.95 -6.46 7.14
CA PRO A 40 -8.07 -7.92 7.16
C PRO A 40 -7.26 -8.58 8.30
N LYS A 41 -6.18 -7.93 8.76
CA LYS A 41 -5.31 -8.46 9.84
C LYS A 41 -5.86 -8.17 11.24
N CYS A 42 -6.09 -6.90 11.58
CA CYS A 42 -6.49 -6.49 12.93
C CYS A 42 -7.99 -6.20 13.09
N LYS A 43 -8.78 -6.32 12.01
CA LYS A 43 -10.22 -6.02 11.96
C LYS A 43 -10.59 -4.59 12.37
N SER A 44 -9.62 -3.67 12.42
CA SER A 44 -9.89 -2.29 12.77
C SER A 44 -10.62 -1.57 11.62
N PRO A 45 -11.75 -0.88 11.88
CA PRO A 45 -12.41 -0.03 10.89
C PRO A 45 -11.64 1.27 10.63
N TYR A 46 -10.72 1.64 11.52
CA TYR A 46 -9.90 2.85 11.42
C TYR A 46 -8.52 2.57 10.84
N TRP A 47 -8.44 1.61 9.92
CA TRP A 47 -7.18 1.22 9.30
C TRP A 47 -6.63 2.30 8.38
N ASP A 48 -7.50 3.07 7.74
CA ASP A 48 -7.18 4.16 6.81
C ASP A 48 -6.99 5.51 7.50
N LYS A 49 -7.31 5.60 8.80
CA LYS A 49 -7.19 6.86 9.54
C LYS A 49 -5.82 6.94 10.21
N PRO A 50 -4.97 7.91 9.86
CA PRO A 50 -3.73 8.14 10.58
C PRO A 50 -4.04 8.51 12.03
N LYS A 51 -3.16 8.13 12.96
CA LYS A 51 -3.28 8.59 14.34
C LYS A 51 -3.04 10.09 14.36
N THR A 52 -4.06 10.87 14.71
CA THR A 52 -3.88 12.30 14.98
C THR A 52 -2.91 12.44 16.14
N LYS A 53 -1.69 12.90 15.88
CA LYS A 53 -0.84 13.39 16.95
C LYS A 53 -1.46 14.70 17.40
N PHE A 54 -1.98 14.72 18.62
CA PHE A 54 -2.45 15.96 19.23
C PHE A 54 -1.20 16.83 19.45
N ASN A 55 -0.84 17.65 18.47
CA ASN A 55 0.20 18.66 18.68
C ASN A 55 -0.39 19.68 19.64
N LYS A 56 -0.04 19.53 20.91
CA LYS A 56 -0.37 20.46 21.99
C LYS A 56 0.40 21.77 21.74
N GLY A 57 -0.04 22.57 20.76
CA GLY A 57 0.72 23.74 20.31
C GLY A 57 0.10 24.63 19.24
N GLU A 58 -0.99 24.26 18.56
CA GLU A 58 -1.69 25.19 17.64
C GLU A 58 -2.54 26.20 18.43
N LYS A 59 -1.86 27.18 19.05
CA LYS A 59 -2.49 28.41 19.51
C LYS A 59 -2.75 29.29 18.29
N LYS A 60 -4.03 29.56 18.02
CA LYS A 60 -4.46 30.64 17.13
C LYS A 60 -4.39 31.98 17.86
#